data_AF-A0A9D6CPN8-F1
#
_entry.id   AF-A0A9D6CPN8-F1
#
_cell.length_a   1.000
_cell.length_b   1.000
_cell.length_c   1.000
_cell.angle_alpha   90.00
_cell.angle_beta   90.00
_cell.angle_gamma   90.00
#
_symmetry.space_group_name_H-M   'P 1'
#
loop_
_entity.id
_entity.type
_entity.pdbx_description
1 polymer ?
#
loop_
_entity_poly.entity_id
_entity_poly.type
_entity_poly.pdbx_seq_one_letter_code
_entity_poly.pdbx_strand_id
1 'polypeptide(L)'
;MQEYTVRAGDSLSKIAEKLLGSAGRWRLLAEANELADPNQIRVGQILRIPSLEPAVAPAVLNPSHPPPDGDLSDVVFSVEGNKVFALLVGSEERIYVGTRFRLGLFRNGRIRPEEALERSSAELDRLRLSDSERHVLDATAENEGALDAINTWDNSFLSFGMFQWTAGPAGAPGELASLLGRIQSNYPEEFQHYFGRFGLALEGLSGGAGWISLNNRRLVSEEDKQPLRDFKWALRFIRAGEDAKIQTAQLLHAIGRLDQFYFEPQERLGGLAFSELITSEYGVALLLDNHVNRPAFVVGTLERALEQLGRTPQQLASSGDERPYLKKYLEVRADFGGTRAMTDSDRRAQVTRSHVTSGLISESRGTFVSHRQQRNA
;
A
#
# COMPACT_ATOMS: atom_id res chain seq x y z
N MET A 1 -28.28 -6.29 3.17
CA MET A 1 -27.27 -5.59 3.99
C MET A 1 -27.44 -6.05 5.44
N GLN A 2 -26.41 -6.65 6.03
CA GLN A 2 -26.47 -7.17 7.41
C GLN A 2 -26.15 -6.02 8.37
N GLU A 3 -26.75 -6.00 9.57
CA GLU A 3 -26.41 -5.04 10.62
C GLU A 3 -25.70 -5.75 11.78
N TYR A 4 -24.78 -5.04 12.43
CA TYR A 4 -24.03 -5.51 13.60
C TYR A 4 -24.02 -4.45 14.70
N THR A 5 -24.45 -4.83 15.90
CA THR A 5 -24.35 -3.98 17.08
C THR A 5 -22.98 -4.15 17.74
N VAL A 6 -22.21 -3.07 17.81
CA VAL A 6 -20.88 -3.02 18.44
C VAL A 6 -20.96 -3.45 19.90
N ARG A 7 -20.10 -4.38 20.29
CA ARG A 7 -20.00 -4.94 21.64
C ARG A 7 -18.75 -4.43 22.36
N ALA A 8 -18.73 -4.56 23.69
CA ALA A 8 -17.56 -4.22 24.47
C ALA A 8 -16.34 -5.03 23.99
N GLY A 9 -15.22 -4.34 23.71
CA GLY A 9 -13.98 -4.95 23.20
C GLY A 9 -13.88 -5.09 21.68
N ASP A 10 -14.92 -4.69 20.94
CA ASP A 10 -14.88 -4.64 19.48
C ASP A 10 -14.03 -3.46 18.97
N SER A 11 -13.42 -3.68 17.81
CA SER A 11 -12.87 -2.65 16.95
C SER A 11 -13.38 -2.89 15.52
N LEU A 12 -13.33 -1.89 14.64
CA LEU A 12 -13.73 -2.11 13.23
C LEU A 12 -12.97 -3.26 12.58
N SER A 13 -11.71 -3.46 12.93
CA SER A 13 -10.89 -4.58 12.43
C SER A 13 -11.40 -5.92 12.91
N LYS A 14 -11.70 -6.07 14.20
CA LYS A 14 -12.22 -7.34 14.73
C LYS A 14 -13.59 -7.67 14.13
N ILE A 15 -14.42 -6.65 13.92
CA ILE A 15 -15.71 -6.79 13.26
C ILE A 15 -15.49 -7.18 11.78
N ALA A 16 -14.55 -6.56 11.08
CA ALA A 16 -14.20 -6.89 9.70
C ALA A 16 -13.62 -8.29 9.55
N GLU A 17 -12.74 -8.72 10.45
CA GLU A 17 -12.20 -10.08 10.47
C GLU A 17 -13.33 -11.09 10.64
N LYS A 18 -14.22 -10.85 11.61
CA LYS A 18 -15.32 -11.75 11.94
C LYS A 18 -16.40 -11.84 10.87
N LEU A 19 -16.73 -10.71 10.24
CA LEU A 19 -17.92 -10.61 9.36
C LEU A 19 -17.56 -10.45 7.88
N LEU A 20 -16.36 -9.96 7.57
CA LEU A 20 -15.84 -9.78 6.22
C LEU A 20 -14.63 -10.68 5.95
N GLY A 21 -14.18 -11.51 6.90
CA GLY A 21 -13.09 -12.48 6.69
C GLY A 21 -11.67 -11.92 6.73
N SER A 22 -11.49 -10.59 6.90
CA SER A 22 -10.16 -9.98 7.07
C SER A 22 -10.23 -8.72 7.93
N ALA A 23 -9.31 -8.62 8.90
CA ALA A 23 -9.14 -7.44 9.73
C ALA A 23 -8.80 -6.19 8.89
N GLY A 24 -8.15 -6.34 7.74
CA GLY A 24 -7.81 -5.27 6.80
C GLY A 24 -9.02 -4.63 6.11
N ARG A 25 -10.18 -5.30 6.12
CA ARG A 25 -11.44 -4.81 5.53
C ARG A 25 -12.20 -3.83 6.42
N TRP A 26 -11.62 -3.42 7.56
CA TRP A 26 -12.17 -2.39 8.44
C TRP A 26 -12.49 -1.08 7.73
N ARG A 27 -11.73 -0.74 6.67
CA ARG A 27 -11.93 0.50 5.91
C ARG A 27 -13.25 0.47 5.13
N LEU A 28 -13.64 -0.71 4.63
CA LEU A 28 -14.94 -0.93 4.00
C LEU A 28 -16.08 -0.74 5.01
N LEU A 29 -15.90 -1.21 6.25
CA LEU A 29 -16.87 -0.96 7.32
C LEU A 29 -16.95 0.53 7.67
N ALA A 30 -15.82 1.23 7.78
CA ALA A 30 -15.81 2.66 8.05
C ALA A 30 -16.57 3.45 6.97
N GLU A 31 -16.31 3.11 5.70
CA GLU A 31 -16.94 3.73 4.53
C GLU A 31 -18.44 3.42 4.45
N ALA A 32 -18.85 2.16 4.63
CA ALA A 32 -20.26 1.75 4.61
C ALA A 32 -21.10 2.42 5.71
N ASN A 33 -20.45 2.87 6.79
CA ASN A 33 -21.07 3.49 7.95
C ASN A 33 -20.79 4.98 8.07
N GLU A 34 -20.12 5.58 7.07
CA GLU A 34 -19.80 7.00 7.03
C GLU A 34 -19.14 7.51 8.32
N LEU A 35 -18.25 6.68 8.90
CA LEU A 35 -17.61 6.98 10.18
C LEU A 35 -16.59 8.09 10.00
N ALA A 36 -16.78 9.19 10.74
CA ALA A 36 -15.85 10.32 10.75
C ALA A 36 -14.48 9.94 11.34
N ASP A 37 -14.46 9.12 12.38
CA ASP A 37 -13.23 8.53 12.92
C ASP A 37 -13.41 7.02 13.08
N PRO A 38 -12.72 6.20 12.27
CA PRO A 38 -12.80 4.75 12.33
C PRO A 38 -12.35 4.15 13.67
N ASN A 39 -11.59 4.89 14.49
CA ASN A 39 -11.14 4.45 15.80
C ASN A 39 -12.16 4.75 16.91
N GLN A 40 -13.26 5.45 16.62
CA GLN A 40 -14.25 5.90 17.62
C GLN A 40 -15.62 5.21 17.47
N ILE A 41 -15.66 3.89 17.34
CA ILE A 41 -16.93 3.15 17.44
C ILE A 41 -17.36 2.99 18.91
N ARG A 42 -18.66 3.07 19.18
CA ARG A 42 -19.21 2.98 20.55
C ARG A 42 -19.99 1.70 20.76
N VAL A 43 -19.89 1.12 21.95
CA VAL A 43 -20.73 -0.03 22.34
C VAL A 43 -22.21 0.35 22.17
N GLY A 44 -22.99 -0.53 21.52
CA GLY A 44 -24.39 -0.28 21.16
C GLY A 44 -24.58 0.43 19.81
N GLN A 45 -23.54 0.96 19.19
CA GLN A 45 -23.63 1.52 17.84
C GLN A 45 -23.97 0.41 16.83
N ILE A 46 -24.92 0.67 15.94
CA ILE A 46 -25.29 -0.26 14.87
C ILE A 46 -24.45 0.09 13.64
N LEU A 47 -23.69 -0.89 13.15
CA LEU A 47 -22.93 -0.80 11.92
C LEU A 47 -23.60 -1.62 10.82
N ARG A 48 -23.80 -1.00 9.66
CA ARG A 48 -24.12 -1.63 8.38
C ARG A 48 -22.90 -2.38 7.89
N ILE A 49 -23.02 -3.69 7.80
CA ILE A 49 -22.01 -4.57 7.23
C ILE A 49 -22.24 -4.59 5.72
N PRO A 50 -21.30 -4.04 4.92
CA PRO A 50 -21.41 -4.10 3.48
C PRO A 50 -21.42 -5.57 3.08
N SER A 51 -22.38 -5.95 2.23
CA SER A 51 -22.31 -7.24 1.57
C SER A 51 -21.05 -7.22 0.73
N LEU A 52 -20.20 -8.23 0.91
CA LEU A 52 -19.25 -8.62 -0.13
C LEU A 52 -20.10 -9.24 -1.23
N GLU A 53 -20.91 -8.43 -1.92
CA GLU A 53 -21.34 -8.85 -3.24
C GLU A 53 -20.04 -9.15 -3.99
N PRO A 54 -19.97 -10.26 -4.75
CA PRO A 54 -18.94 -10.33 -5.77
C PRO A 54 -19.10 -9.01 -6.51
N ALA A 55 -18.07 -8.15 -6.43
CA ALA A 55 -18.02 -6.95 -7.24
C ALA A 55 -18.50 -7.42 -8.61
N VAL A 56 -19.54 -6.80 -9.17
CA VAL A 56 -19.89 -7.02 -10.58
C VAL A 56 -18.54 -7.08 -11.28
N ALA A 57 -18.16 -8.29 -11.73
CA ALA A 57 -16.78 -8.56 -12.12
C ALA A 57 -16.42 -7.39 -13.02
N PRO A 58 -15.40 -6.57 -12.67
CA PRO A 58 -15.17 -5.31 -13.37
C PRO A 58 -15.21 -5.67 -14.84
N ALA A 59 -16.20 -5.10 -15.56
CA ALA A 59 -16.57 -5.53 -16.89
C ALA A 59 -15.27 -5.76 -17.63
N VAL A 60 -14.95 -7.03 -17.92
CA VAL A 60 -13.60 -7.53 -18.23
C VAL A 60 -12.78 -6.39 -18.77
N LEU A 61 -12.01 -5.70 -17.90
CA LEU A 61 -11.17 -4.60 -18.35
C LEU A 61 -10.18 -5.31 -19.24
N ASN A 62 -10.40 -5.20 -20.54
CA ASN A 62 -9.61 -5.86 -21.53
C ASN A 62 -8.18 -5.38 -21.27
N PRO A 63 -7.25 -6.25 -20.82
CA PRO A 63 -5.94 -5.81 -20.34
C PRO A 63 -5.07 -5.15 -21.43
N SER A 64 -5.60 -5.09 -22.65
CA SER A 64 -5.06 -4.47 -23.85
C SER A 64 -5.60 -3.07 -24.17
N HIS A 65 -6.57 -2.53 -23.41
CA HIS A 65 -7.06 -1.16 -23.59
C HIS A 65 -7.04 -0.37 -22.27
N PRO A 66 -6.54 0.89 -22.27
CA PRO A 66 -6.78 1.80 -21.15
C PRO A 66 -8.29 1.92 -20.88
N PRO A 67 -8.72 2.24 -19.64
CA PRO A 67 -10.12 2.54 -19.38
C PRO A 67 -10.61 3.59 -20.39
N PRO A 68 -11.87 3.50 -20.87
CA PRO A 68 -12.34 4.29 -22.01
C PRO A 68 -11.98 5.78 -21.90
N ASP A 69 -11.42 6.31 -22.99
CA ASP A 69 -10.89 7.67 -23.24
C ASP A 69 -11.90 8.81 -23.04
N GLY A 70 -12.69 8.83 -21.98
CA GLY A 70 -13.32 10.09 -21.56
C GLY A 70 -12.18 11.04 -21.21
N ASP A 71 -12.07 12.15 -21.95
CA ASP A 71 -11.01 13.12 -21.73
C ASP A 71 -10.99 13.53 -20.26
N LEU A 72 -9.96 13.13 -19.50
CA LEU A 72 -9.76 13.50 -18.09
C LEU A 72 -9.59 15.03 -17.88
N SER A 73 -9.68 15.81 -18.97
CA SER A 73 -9.80 17.26 -18.97
C SER A 73 -11.24 17.74 -18.72
N ASP A 74 -12.24 17.02 -19.24
CA ASP A 74 -13.66 17.41 -19.28
C ASP A 74 -14.49 16.52 -18.34
N VAL A 75 -14.45 16.88 -17.05
CA VAL A 75 -15.09 16.14 -15.96
C VAL A 75 -15.92 17.06 -15.10
N VAL A 76 -17.15 16.64 -14.79
CA VAL A 76 -18.02 17.30 -13.83
C VAL A 76 -17.97 16.52 -12.51
N PHE A 77 -17.65 17.22 -11.41
CA PHE A 77 -17.67 16.63 -10.08
C PHE A 77 -18.98 16.95 -9.36
N SER A 78 -19.50 15.97 -8.64
CA SER A 78 -20.63 16.11 -7.72
C SER A 78 -20.24 15.64 -6.33
N VAL A 79 -20.83 16.25 -5.31
CA VAL A 79 -20.61 15.90 -3.91
C VAL A 79 -21.95 15.53 -3.30
N GLU A 80 -22.04 14.31 -2.78
CA GLU A 80 -23.23 13.76 -2.14
C GLU A 80 -22.87 13.37 -0.70
N GLY A 81 -23.28 14.20 0.25
CA GLY A 81 -22.80 14.11 1.63
C GLY A 81 -21.28 14.33 1.68
N ASN A 82 -20.55 13.30 2.12
CA ASN A 82 -19.08 13.30 2.09
C ASN A 82 -18.50 12.58 0.87
N LYS A 83 -19.30 11.99 -0.02
CA LYS A 83 -18.80 11.24 -1.18
C LYS A 83 -18.64 12.15 -2.38
N VAL A 84 -17.54 11.98 -3.12
CA VAL A 84 -17.26 12.70 -4.36
C VAL A 84 -17.40 11.75 -5.53
N PHE A 85 -18.11 12.20 -6.56
CA PHE A 85 -18.29 11.47 -7.82
C PHE A 85 -17.84 12.34 -8.99
N ALA A 86 -17.28 11.69 -10.01
CA ALA A 86 -16.93 12.29 -11.29
C ALA A 86 -17.85 11.73 -12.37
N LEU A 87 -18.32 12.59 -13.27
CA LEU A 87 -19.02 12.25 -14.49
C LEU A 87 -18.17 12.77 -15.65
N LEU A 88 -17.74 11.85 -16.53
CA LEU A 88 -16.99 12.22 -17.73
C LEU A 88 -17.97 12.84 -18.74
N VAL A 89 -17.64 14.02 -19.27
CA VAL A 89 -18.52 14.71 -20.23
C VAL A 89 -18.69 13.81 -21.47
N GLY A 90 -19.95 13.57 -21.86
CA GLY A 90 -20.28 12.67 -22.97
C GLY A 90 -20.35 11.19 -22.59
N SER A 91 -20.23 10.85 -21.30
CA SER A 91 -20.39 9.49 -20.77
C SER A 91 -21.51 9.42 -19.72
N GLU A 92 -22.17 8.27 -19.62
CA GLU A 92 -23.05 7.94 -18.48
C GLU A 92 -22.26 7.36 -17.29
N GLU A 93 -20.94 7.18 -17.45
CA GLU A 93 -20.08 6.60 -16.41
C GLU A 93 -19.91 7.56 -15.23
N ARG A 94 -20.48 7.16 -14.10
CA ARG A 94 -20.36 7.84 -12.82
C ARG A 94 -19.33 7.14 -11.95
N ILE A 95 -18.20 7.81 -11.73
CA ILE A 95 -17.04 7.27 -11.04
C ILE A 95 -17.05 7.79 -9.61
N TYR A 96 -17.09 6.91 -8.62
CA TYR A 96 -16.79 7.29 -7.25
C TYR A 96 -15.32 7.71 -7.16
N VAL A 97 -15.00 8.90 -6.67
CA VAL A 97 -13.61 9.39 -6.54
C VAL A 97 -13.07 9.11 -5.15
N GLY A 98 -13.87 9.36 -4.11
CA GLY A 98 -13.48 9.09 -2.74
C GLY A 98 -14.41 9.76 -1.73
N THR A 99 -14.11 9.53 -0.46
CA THR A 99 -14.81 10.16 0.65
C THR A 99 -14.00 11.34 1.17
N ARG A 100 -14.65 12.50 1.30
CA ARG A 100 -14.10 13.72 1.91
C ARG A 100 -13.80 13.46 3.38
N PHE A 101 -12.58 13.78 3.75
CA PHE A 101 -12.11 13.73 5.11
C PHE A 101 -11.09 14.83 5.32
N ARG A 102 -11.27 15.64 6.37
CA ARG A 102 -10.42 16.81 6.68
C ARG A 102 -10.17 17.68 5.44
N LEU A 103 -8.91 17.79 5.00
CA LEU A 103 -8.47 18.69 3.93
C LEU A 103 -8.62 18.09 2.52
N GLY A 104 -8.99 16.80 2.38
CA GLY A 104 -9.08 16.18 1.06
C GLY A 104 -9.92 14.91 1.05
N LEU A 105 -9.45 13.89 0.33
CA LEU A 105 -10.15 12.63 0.06
C LEU A 105 -9.40 11.43 0.60
N PHE A 106 -10.12 10.34 0.84
CA PHE A 106 -9.53 9.00 0.88
C PHE A 106 -10.39 8.03 0.05
N ARG A 107 -9.72 7.04 -0.55
CA ARG A 107 -10.33 5.90 -1.24
C ARG A 107 -9.41 4.70 -1.02
N ASN A 108 -9.97 3.61 -0.50
CA ASN A 108 -9.20 2.39 -0.21
C ASN A 108 -8.75 1.63 -1.47
N GLY A 109 -9.36 1.98 -2.60
CA GLY A 109 -9.27 1.26 -3.85
C GLY A 109 -9.95 -0.12 -3.78
N ARG A 110 -9.91 -0.82 -4.90
CA ARG A 110 -10.55 -2.13 -5.11
C ARG A 110 -9.59 -3.16 -5.67
N ILE A 111 -8.54 -2.75 -6.38
CA ILE A 111 -7.68 -3.67 -7.13
C ILE A 111 -6.52 -4.16 -6.25
N ARG A 112 -6.61 -5.39 -5.77
CA ARG A 112 -5.54 -6.02 -4.99
C ARG A 112 -4.36 -6.44 -5.88
N PRO A 113 -3.12 -6.50 -5.35
CA PRO A 113 -1.98 -7.08 -6.06
C PRO A 113 -2.28 -8.47 -6.62
N GLU A 114 -2.85 -9.37 -5.82
CA GLU A 114 -3.27 -10.70 -6.26
C GLU A 114 -4.22 -10.64 -7.47
N GLU A 115 -5.29 -9.84 -7.39
CA GLU A 115 -6.24 -9.69 -8.52
C GLU A 115 -5.58 -9.16 -9.79
N ALA A 116 -4.63 -8.22 -9.67
CA ALA A 116 -3.89 -7.71 -10.81
C ALA A 116 -3.01 -8.82 -11.43
N LEU A 117 -2.34 -9.59 -10.58
CA LEU A 117 -1.48 -10.73 -10.96
C LEU A 117 -2.26 -11.89 -11.58
N GLU A 118 -3.49 -12.16 -11.13
CA GLU A 118 -4.35 -13.20 -11.70
C GLU A 118 -4.97 -12.78 -13.04
N ARG A 119 -5.22 -11.49 -13.24
CA ARG A 119 -5.70 -10.91 -14.51
C ARG A 119 -4.60 -10.84 -15.58
N SER A 120 -3.45 -11.50 -15.35
CA SER A 120 -2.17 -11.28 -16.03
C SER A 120 -2.27 -11.08 -17.53
N SER A 121 -1.92 -9.85 -17.91
CA SER A 121 -1.44 -9.48 -19.23
C SER A 121 -0.01 -9.97 -19.42
N ALA A 122 0.45 -10.04 -20.67
CA ALA A 122 1.86 -10.31 -21.00
C ALA A 122 2.88 -9.39 -20.28
N GLU A 123 2.47 -8.30 -19.63
CA GLU A 123 3.34 -7.40 -18.87
C GLU A 123 3.73 -7.96 -17.49
N LEU A 124 2.81 -8.62 -16.78
CA LEU A 124 3.11 -9.15 -15.45
C LEU A 124 3.96 -10.43 -15.53
N ASP A 125 3.78 -11.23 -16.58
CA ASP A 125 4.63 -12.39 -16.86
C ASP A 125 6.10 -11.99 -17.08
N ARG A 126 6.35 -10.79 -17.61
CA ARG A 126 7.71 -10.25 -17.76
C ARG A 126 8.39 -9.94 -16.43
N LEU A 127 7.63 -9.73 -15.35
CA LEU A 127 8.20 -9.45 -14.03
C LEU A 127 8.95 -10.63 -13.44
N ARG A 128 8.64 -11.86 -13.88
CA ARG A 128 9.26 -13.10 -13.39
C ARG A 128 9.31 -13.19 -11.86
N LEU A 129 8.31 -12.64 -11.16
CA LEU A 129 8.19 -12.79 -9.71
C LEU A 129 8.00 -14.26 -9.34
N SER A 130 8.58 -14.71 -8.24
CA SER A 130 8.22 -15.99 -7.64
C SER A 130 6.83 -15.92 -6.98
N ASP A 131 6.25 -17.07 -6.66
CA ASP A 131 5.02 -17.13 -5.85
C ASP A 131 5.23 -16.46 -4.49
N SER A 132 6.33 -16.77 -3.79
CA SER A 132 6.63 -16.18 -2.49
C SER A 132 6.76 -14.66 -2.53
N GLU A 133 7.34 -14.10 -3.59
CA GLU A 133 7.41 -12.64 -3.76
C GLU A 133 6.03 -12.04 -3.95
N ARG A 134 5.17 -12.65 -4.78
CA ARG A 134 3.79 -12.21 -4.95
C ARG A 134 3.03 -12.23 -3.64
N HIS A 135 3.08 -13.33 -2.90
CA HIS A 135 2.34 -13.50 -1.65
C HIS A 135 2.83 -12.54 -0.56
N VAL A 136 4.13 -12.30 -0.45
CA VAL A 136 4.68 -11.33 0.52
C VAL A 136 4.25 -9.90 0.19
N LEU A 137 4.28 -9.52 -1.10
CA LEU A 137 3.80 -8.20 -1.52
C LEU A 137 2.30 -8.02 -1.24
N ASP A 138 1.49 -9.04 -1.50
CA ASP A 138 0.05 -9.00 -1.26
C ASP A 138 -0.29 -8.91 0.23
N ALA A 139 0.32 -9.77 1.06
CA ALA A 139 0.14 -9.76 2.51
C ALA A 139 0.54 -8.41 3.14
N THR A 140 1.55 -7.74 2.58
CA THR A 140 1.96 -6.40 3.01
C THR A 140 0.97 -5.34 2.54
N ALA A 141 0.52 -5.40 1.28
CA ALA A 141 -0.37 -4.42 0.69
C ALA A 141 -1.74 -4.38 1.39
N GLU A 142 -2.20 -5.49 1.95
CA GLU A 142 -3.47 -5.51 2.69
C GLU A 142 -3.49 -4.56 3.89
N ASN A 143 -2.33 -4.35 4.53
CA ASN A 143 -2.17 -3.37 5.60
C ASN A 143 -2.19 -1.92 5.10
N GLU A 144 -1.83 -1.69 3.85
CA GLU A 144 -1.62 -0.35 3.28
C GLU A 144 -2.79 0.11 2.41
N GLY A 145 -2.93 -0.44 1.21
CA GLY A 145 -3.94 -0.03 0.24
C GLY A 145 -4.01 -0.93 -0.98
N ALA A 146 -5.04 -0.72 -1.81
CA ALA A 146 -5.13 -1.31 -3.13
C ALA A 146 -4.30 -0.53 -4.17
N LEU A 147 -4.15 -1.06 -5.37
CA LEU A 147 -3.38 -0.44 -6.46
C LEU A 147 -3.99 0.87 -6.97
N ASP A 148 -5.31 1.05 -6.85
CA ASP A 148 -6.04 2.29 -7.16
C ASP A 148 -6.38 3.14 -5.91
N ALA A 149 -5.78 2.82 -4.77
CA ALA A 149 -6.01 3.56 -3.53
C ALA A 149 -5.39 4.96 -3.60
N ILE A 150 -6.10 5.97 -3.10
CA ILE A 150 -5.59 7.34 -2.96
C ILE A 150 -5.92 7.91 -1.58
N ASN A 151 -5.05 8.78 -1.10
CA ASN A 151 -5.32 9.64 0.05
C ASN A 151 -4.77 11.04 -0.24
N THR A 152 -5.56 12.06 0.03
CA THR A 152 -5.20 13.47 -0.17
C THR A 152 -5.59 14.34 1.01
N TRP A 153 -5.73 13.80 2.23
CA TRP A 153 -6.19 14.58 3.39
C TRP A 153 -5.12 14.93 4.42
N ASP A 154 -4.01 14.19 4.45
CA ASP A 154 -2.95 14.36 5.46
C ASP A 154 -1.84 15.33 5.01
N ASN A 155 -0.77 15.44 5.78
CA ASN A 155 0.35 16.34 5.50
C ASN A 155 1.19 15.94 4.28
N SER A 156 0.96 14.79 3.65
CA SER A 156 1.64 14.37 2.42
C SER A 156 0.94 14.84 1.14
N PHE A 157 -0.24 15.48 1.25
CA PHE A 157 -1.04 16.07 0.16
C PHE A 157 -1.62 15.08 -0.86
N LEU A 158 -0.87 14.04 -1.22
CA LEU A 158 -1.27 12.94 -2.07
C LEU A 158 -0.42 11.70 -1.74
N SER A 159 -1.07 10.57 -1.52
CA SER A 159 -0.48 9.24 -1.55
C SER A 159 -1.27 8.34 -2.50
N PHE A 160 -0.56 7.41 -3.13
CA PHE A 160 -1.14 6.54 -4.16
C PHE A 160 -0.67 5.09 -4.00
N GLY A 161 -1.58 4.16 -4.27
CA GLY A 161 -1.23 2.79 -4.60
C GLY A 161 -1.02 1.86 -3.41
N MET A 162 -0.51 0.66 -3.73
CA MET A 162 -0.50 -0.49 -2.83
C MET A 162 0.27 -0.28 -1.52
N PHE A 163 1.25 0.63 -1.49
CA PHE A 163 2.01 1.03 -0.30
C PHE A 163 1.88 2.51 0.04
N GLN A 164 0.85 3.19 -0.50
CA GLN A 164 0.58 4.61 -0.23
C GLN A 164 1.80 5.52 -0.44
N TRP A 165 2.44 5.39 -1.60
CA TRP A 165 3.61 6.19 -1.98
C TRP A 165 3.27 7.68 -1.91
N THR A 166 3.99 8.44 -1.07
CA THR A 166 3.61 9.81 -0.71
C THR A 166 4.27 10.85 -1.62
N ALA A 167 3.61 11.98 -1.87
CA ALA A 167 4.23 13.17 -2.47
C ALA A 167 5.18 13.91 -1.49
N GLY A 168 5.30 13.42 -0.25
CA GLY A 168 6.10 13.98 0.83
C GLY A 168 5.44 15.19 1.50
N PRO A 169 5.79 15.49 2.77
CA PRO A 169 5.29 16.70 3.43
C PRO A 169 5.88 17.98 2.84
N ALA A 170 5.39 19.13 3.31
CA ALA A 170 6.01 20.41 2.98
C ALA A 170 7.49 20.41 3.37
N GLY A 171 8.36 20.90 2.48
CA GLY A 171 9.80 20.95 2.67
C GLY A 171 10.54 19.63 2.40
N ALA A 172 9.86 18.54 2.03
CA ALA A 172 10.49 17.25 1.77
C ALA A 172 10.03 16.60 0.44
N PRO A 173 10.93 15.85 -0.23
CA PRO A 173 10.55 15.00 -1.35
C PRO A 173 9.73 13.80 -0.87
N GLY A 174 9.13 13.06 -1.81
CA GLY A 174 8.32 11.89 -1.52
C GLY A 174 8.59 10.71 -2.45
N GLU A 175 8.19 9.52 -2.01
CA GLU A 175 8.39 8.26 -2.74
C GLU A 175 7.49 8.16 -3.98
N LEU A 176 6.36 8.87 -4.00
CA LEU A 176 5.47 8.92 -5.16
C LEU A 176 6.22 9.40 -6.41
N ALA A 177 7.12 10.38 -6.27
CA ALA A 177 7.93 10.85 -7.39
C ALA A 177 8.83 9.73 -7.94
N SER A 178 9.33 8.84 -7.08
CA SER A 178 10.16 7.71 -7.50
C SER A 178 9.35 6.63 -8.23
N LEU A 179 8.13 6.32 -7.75
CA LEU A 179 7.19 5.47 -8.49
C LEU A 179 6.85 6.08 -9.86
N LEU A 180 6.50 7.36 -9.89
CA LEU A 180 6.20 8.08 -11.13
C LEU A 180 7.40 8.11 -12.08
N GLY A 181 8.63 8.20 -11.56
CA GLY A 181 9.85 8.11 -12.35
C GLY A 181 10.01 6.74 -13.00
N ARG A 182 9.71 5.67 -12.26
CA ARG A 182 9.66 4.31 -12.81
C ARG A 182 8.60 4.19 -13.91
N ILE A 183 7.41 4.76 -13.69
CA ILE A 183 6.35 4.81 -14.71
C ILE A 183 6.83 5.58 -15.94
N GLN A 184 7.38 6.78 -15.77
CA GLN A 184 7.89 7.61 -16.87
C GLN A 184 8.97 6.90 -17.69
N SER A 185 9.87 6.15 -17.04
CA SER A 185 10.94 5.43 -17.75
C SER A 185 10.46 4.17 -18.48
N ASN A 186 9.54 3.39 -17.89
CA ASN A 186 9.11 2.11 -18.48
C ASN A 186 7.88 2.24 -19.38
N TYR A 187 7.03 3.24 -19.09
CA TYR A 187 5.69 3.45 -19.66
C TYR A 187 5.47 4.96 -19.93
N PRO A 188 6.29 5.57 -20.81
CA PRO A 188 6.27 7.02 -21.03
C PRO A 188 4.94 7.52 -21.62
N GLU A 189 4.27 6.72 -22.43
CA GLU A 189 2.97 7.07 -23.01
C GLU A 189 1.90 7.13 -21.93
N GLU A 190 1.87 6.15 -21.03
CA GLU A 190 0.96 6.09 -19.89
C GLU A 190 1.25 7.23 -18.89
N PHE A 191 2.53 7.53 -18.65
CA PHE A 191 2.91 8.69 -17.85
C PHE A 191 2.36 9.98 -18.46
N GLN A 192 2.54 10.18 -19.77
CA GLN A 192 2.01 11.37 -20.45
C GLN A 192 0.50 11.40 -20.42
N HIS A 193 -0.16 10.27 -20.64
CA HIS A 193 -1.62 10.15 -20.66
C HIS A 193 -2.24 10.52 -19.30
N TYR A 194 -1.77 9.96 -18.19
CA TYR A 194 -2.37 10.19 -16.88
C TYR A 194 -1.85 11.45 -16.16
N PHE A 195 -0.61 11.87 -16.43
CA PHE A 195 0.08 12.88 -15.62
C PHE A 195 0.74 13.99 -16.44
N GLY A 196 1.64 13.63 -17.36
CA GLY A 196 2.54 14.57 -18.02
C GLY A 196 1.83 15.65 -18.83
N ARG A 197 0.81 15.28 -19.61
CA ARG A 197 0.01 16.23 -20.40
C ARG A 197 -0.75 17.25 -19.55
N PHE A 198 -0.93 16.97 -18.26
CA PHE A 198 -1.59 17.86 -17.30
C PHE A 198 -0.58 18.71 -16.50
N GLY A 199 0.66 18.78 -16.97
CA GLY A 199 1.71 19.62 -16.42
C GLY A 199 2.51 18.98 -15.29
N LEU A 200 2.31 17.70 -14.97
CA LEU A 200 3.10 16.99 -13.96
C LEU A 200 4.47 16.60 -14.51
N ALA A 201 5.51 17.02 -13.81
CA ALA A 201 6.89 16.62 -14.08
C ALA A 201 7.59 16.16 -12.79
N LEU A 202 8.76 15.55 -12.95
CA LEU A 202 9.55 14.98 -11.87
C LEU A 202 10.94 15.62 -11.82
N GLU A 203 11.43 15.88 -10.61
CA GLU A 203 12.73 16.50 -10.41
C GLU A 203 13.48 15.85 -9.23
N GLY A 204 14.81 15.77 -9.33
CA GLY A 204 15.67 15.35 -8.23
C GLY A 204 15.41 13.93 -7.72
N LEU A 205 15.08 12.99 -8.62
CA LEU A 205 14.89 11.59 -8.29
C LEU A 205 16.20 10.98 -7.76
N SER A 206 16.23 10.61 -6.49
CA SER A 206 17.39 9.98 -5.84
C SER A 206 16.98 9.23 -4.57
N GLY A 207 17.65 8.12 -4.26
CA GLY A 207 17.46 7.41 -2.98
C GLY A 207 16.03 6.94 -2.70
N GLY A 208 15.24 6.64 -3.74
CA GLY A 208 13.85 6.20 -3.60
C GLY A 208 12.82 7.32 -3.42
N ALA A 209 13.22 8.59 -3.51
CA ALA A 209 12.33 9.75 -3.42
C ALA A 209 12.65 10.81 -4.47
N GLY A 210 11.78 11.80 -4.60
CA GLY A 210 12.04 12.99 -5.40
C GLY A 210 10.91 14.02 -5.31
N TRP A 211 10.98 15.02 -6.17
CA TRP A 211 10.03 16.12 -6.21
C TRP A 211 9.05 15.98 -7.37
N ILE A 212 7.81 16.37 -7.12
CA ILE A 212 6.80 16.60 -8.16
C ILE A 212 6.82 18.09 -8.49
N SER A 213 6.63 18.40 -9.77
CA SER A 213 6.44 19.76 -10.27
C SER A 213 5.13 19.83 -11.05
N LEU A 214 4.42 20.95 -10.95
CA LEU A 214 3.23 21.23 -11.75
C LEU A 214 3.44 22.51 -12.55
N ASN A 215 3.27 22.44 -13.87
CA ASN A 215 3.41 23.58 -14.78
C ASN A 215 4.75 24.32 -14.58
N ASN A 216 5.85 23.56 -14.52
CA ASN A 216 7.22 24.05 -14.28
C ASN A 216 7.47 24.68 -12.90
N ARG A 217 6.56 24.54 -11.94
CA ARG A 217 6.78 24.92 -10.54
C ARG A 217 7.00 23.67 -9.70
N ARG A 218 8.17 23.55 -9.07
CA ARG A 218 8.45 22.49 -8.09
C ARG A 218 7.58 22.65 -6.86
N LEU A 219 6.97 21.56 -6.41
CA LEU A 219 6.08 21.57 -5.25
C LEU A 219 6.86 21.37 -3.95
N VAL A 220 7.25 22.47 -3.28
CA VAL A 220 8.08 22.41 -2.07
C VAL A 220 7.28 22.75 -0.82
N SER A 221 6.61 23.89 -0.81
CA SER A 221 5.84 24.39 0.33
C SER A 221 4.46 23.76 0.42
N GLU A 222 3.77 23.99 1.54
CA GLU A 222 2.38 23.60 1.69
C GLU A 222 1.49 24.23 0.61
N GLU A 223 1.68 25.51 0.31
CA GLU A 223 0.95 26.24 -0.74
C GLU A 223 1.16 25.59 -2.11
N ASP A 224 2.42 25.27 -2.46
CA ASP A 224 2.72 24.64 -3.75
C ASP A 224 2.01 23.29 -3.88
N LYS A 225 1.90 22.53 -2.79
CA LYS A 225 1.33 21.18 -2.81
C LYS A 225 -0.20 21.14 -2.73
N GLN A 226 -0.88 22.23 -2.34
CA GLN A 226 -2.34 22.28 -2.27
C GLN A 226 -3.07 21.78 -3.53
N PRO A 227 -2.63 22.10 -4.77
CA PRO A 227 -3.25 21.60 -5.98
C PRO A 227 -3.34 20.07 -6.06
N LEU A 228 -2.46 19.31 -5.40
CA LEU A 228 -2.51 17.84 -5.38
C LEU A 228 -3.78 17.30 -4.68
N ARG A 229 -4.48 18.12 -3.88
CA ARG A 229 -5.75 17.74 -3.25
C ARG A 229 -6.96 17.89 -4.18
N ASP A 230 -6.79 18.49 -5.36
CA ASP A 230 -7.85 18.64 -6.36
C ASP A 230 -8.40 17.27 -6.77
N PHE A 231 -9.73 17.16 -6.89
CA PHE A 231 -10.42 15.94 -7.30
C PHE A 231 -9.98 15.44 -8.68
N LYS A 232 -9.52 16.33 -9.56
CA LYS A 232 -8.95 15.96 -10.86
C LYS A 232 -7.68 15.13 -10.71
N TRP A 233 -6.81 15.46 -9.74
CA TRP A 233 -5.62 14.64 -9.47
C TRP A 233 -6.02 13.30 -8.85
N ALA A 234 -6.92 13.29 -7.88
CA ALA A 234 -7.44 12.04 -7.32
C ALA A 234 -8.00 11.10 -8.42
N LEU A 235 -8.82 11.63 -9.33
CA LEU A 235 -9.37 10.87 -10.44
C LEU A 235 -8.29 10.33 -11.38
N ARG A 236 -7.29 11.13 -11.75
CA ARG A 236 -6.17 10.69 -12.61
C ARG A 236 -5.39 9.54 -12.00
N PHE A 237 -5.08 9.60 -10.70
CA PHE A 237 -4.39 8.53 -10.02
C PHE A 237 -5.25 7.27 -9.87
N ILE A 238 -6.57 7.41 -9.65
CA ILE A 238 -7.49 6.27 -9.63
C ILE A 238 -7.49 5.56 -10.99
N ARG A 239 -7.65 6.31 -12.09
CA ARG A 239 -7.62 5.76 -13.45
C ARG A 239 -6.27 5.14 -13.79
N ALA A 240 -5.17 5.77 -13.39
CA ALA A 240 -3.85 5.18 -13.54
C ALA A 240 -3.75 3.86 -12.75
N GLY A 241 -4.31 3.77 -11.54
CA GLY A 241 -4.33 2.54 -10.76
C GLY A 241 -5.16 1.39 -11.37
N GLU A 242 -6.07 1.69 -12.30
CA GLU A 242 -6.85 0.72 -13.07
C GLU A 242 -6.06 0.16 -14.29
N ASP A 243 -4.98 0.82 -14.70
CA ASP A 243 -4.16 0.46 -15.86
C ASP A 243 -3.13 -0.65 -15.54
N ALA A 244 -3.11 -1.71 -16.34
CA ALA A 244 -2.25 -2.87 -16.12
C ALA A 244 -0.74 -2.54 -16.14
N LYS A 245 -0.29 -1.58 -16.94
CA LYS A 245 1.12 -1.17 -16.99
C LYS A 245 1.51 -0.37 -15.75
N ILE A 246 0.60 0.48 -15.26
CA ILE A 246 0.81 1.22 -14.01
C ILE A 246 0.80 0.26 -12.80
N GLN A 247 -0.10 -0.72 -12.78
CA GLN A 247 -0.10 -1.79 -11.77
C GLN A 247 1.21 -2.57 -11.79
N THR A 248 1.71 -2.93 -12.99
CA THR A 248 3.02 -3.56 -13.19
C THR A 248 4.16 -2.70 -12.63
N ALA A 249 4.14 -1.39 -12.89
CA ALA A 249 5.13 -0.45 -12.36
C ALA A 249 5.09 -0.36 -10.82
N GLN A 250 3.90 -0.40 -10.21
CA GLN A 250 3.76 -0.43 -8.75
C GLN A 250 4.39 -1.69 -8.15
N LEU A 251 4.14 -2.86 -8.75
CA LEU A 251 4.73 -4.14 -8.32
C LEU A 251 6.25 -4.14 -8.47
N LEU A 252 6.77 -3.64 -9.61
CA LEU A 252 8.21 -3.45 -9.82
C LEU A 252 8.84 -2.51 -8.79
N HIS A 253 8.13 -1.45 -8.43
CA HIS A 253 8.60 -0.51 -7.43
C HIS A 253 8.61 -1.15 -6.03
N ALA A 254 7.56 -1.91 -5.70
CA ALA A 254 7.43 -2.63 -4.44
C ALA A 254 8.50 -3.73 -4.28
N ILE A 255 8.73 -4.57 -5.30
CA ILE A 255 9.77 -5.59 -5.24
C ILE A 255 11.17 -4.99 -5.24
N GLY A 256 11.38 -3.88 -5.95
CA GLY A 256 12.65 -3.15 -5.94
C GLY A 256 13.00 -2.61 -4.55
N ARG A 257 12.00 -2.16 -3.76
CA ARG A 257 12.19 -1.82 -2.36
C ARG A 257 12.67 -3.03 -1.57
N LEU A 258 12.02 -4.18 -1.69
CA LEU A 258 12.44 -5.41 -1.02
C LEU A 258 13.87 -5.80 -1.42
N ASP A 259 14.20 -5.74 -2.72
CA ASP A 259 15.54 -6.02 -3.24
C ASP A 259 16.61 -5.18 -2.55
N GLN A 260 16.33 -3.90 -2.30
CA GLN A 260 17.28 -2.97 -1.68
C GLN A 260 17.44 -3.19 -0.18
N PHE A 261 16.35 -3.24 0.60
CA PHE A 261 16.52 -3.28 2.06
C PHE A 261 16.73 -4.71 2.60
N TYR A 262 16.22 -5.74 1.94
CA TYR A 262 16.25 -7.11 2.48
C TYR A 262 17.49 -7.89 2.03
N PHE A 263 17.85 -7.82 0.74
CA PHE A 263 19.00 -8.54 0.17
C PHE A 263 20.30 -7.72 0.23
N GLU A 264 20.22 -6.42 -0.08
CA GLU A 264 21.39 -5.53 -0.16
C GLU A 264 21.27 -4.31 0.78
N PRO A 265 20.96 -4.51 2.08
CA PRO A 265 20.78 -3.40 2.99
C PRO A 265 22.05 -2.55 3.10
N GLN A 266 21.85 -1.24 3.21
CA GLN A 266 22.93 -0.31 3.57
C GLN A 266 23.50 -0.62 4.96
N GLU A 267 22.62 -0.99 5.90
CA GLU A 267 22.98 -1.33 7.27
C GLU A 267 22.75 -2.82 7.53
N ARG A 268 23.83 -3.53 7.82
CA ARG A 268 23.83 -4.98 8.10
C ARG A 268 23.85 -5.23 9.60
N LEU A 269 23.11 -6.24 10.05
CA LEU A 269 23.04 -6.58 11.47
C LEU A 269 24.05 -7.68 11.79
N GLY A 270 25.11 -7.34 12.53
CA GLY A 270 26.23 -8.25 12.80
C GLY A 270 26.95 -8.72 11.53
N GLY A 271 26.98 -7.88 10.49
CA GLY A 271 27.59 -8.20 9.17
C GLY A 271 26.69 -8.97 8.21
N LEU A 272 25.49 -9.38 8.62
CA LEU A 272 24.55 -10.16 7.83
C LEU A 272 23.44 -9.28 7.24
N ALA A 273 23.00 -9.60 6.02
CA ALA A 273 21.79 -9.04 5.43
C ALA A 273 20.54 -9.66 6.08
N PHE A 274 19.38 -9.01 5.92
CA PHE A 274 18.13 -9.56 6.45
C PHE A 274 17.76 -10.89 5.78
N SER A 275 18.11 -11.08 4.50
CA SER A 275 17.95 -12.34 3.78
C SER A 275 18.74 -13.52 4.34
N GLU A 276 19.73 -13.26 5.21
CA GLU A 276 20.50 -14.30 5.90
C GLU A 276 19.92 -14.59 7.30
N LEU A 277 19.14 -13.66 7.84
CA LEU A 277 18.59 -13.71 9.21
C LEU A 277 17.18 -14.29 9.25
N ILE A 278 16.30 -13.77 8.39
CA ILE A 278 14.87 -14.08 8.34
C ILE A 278 14.54 -14.54 6.93
N THR A 279 13.99 -15.74 6.79
CA THR A 279 13.78 -16.42 5.50
C THR A 279 12.43 -17.12 5.39
N SER A 280 11.58 -17.03 6.41
CA SER A 280 10.17 -17.38 6.27
C SER A 280 9.39 -16.30 5.53
N GLU A 281 8.40 -16.66 4.71
CA GLU A 281 7.55 -15.67 4.02
C GLU A 281 6.85 -14.74 5.02
N TYR A 282 6.37 -15.29 6.14
CA TYR A 282 5.80 -14.50 7.24
C TYR A 282 6.80 -13.47 7.80
N GLY A 283 8.03 -13.88 8.08
CA GLY A 283 9.07 -12.99 8.58
C GLY A 283 9.42 -11.89 7.58
N VAL A 284 9.57 -12.23 6.30
CA VAL A 284 9.86 -11.25 5.25
C VAL A 284 8.71 -10.25 5.09
N ALA A 285 7.45 -10.71 5.12
CA ALA A 285 6.28 -9.82 5.10
C ALA A 285 6.23 -8.88 6.30
N LEU A 286 6.57 -9.34 7.51
CA LEU A 286 6.65 -8.47 8.69
C LEU A 286 7.76 -7.42 8.60
N LEU A 287 8.92 -7.78 8.05
CA LEU A 287 10.03 -6.84 7.83
C LEU A 287 9.67 -5.80 6.77
N LEU A 288 9.05 -6.23 5.66
CA LEU A 288 8.58 -5.33 4.61
C LEU A 288 7.49 -4.39 5.14
N ASP A 289 6.50 -4.91 5.86
CA ASP A 289 5.45 -4.14 6.55
C ASP A 289 6.05 -3.04 7.46
N ASN A 290 7.05 -3.40 8.27
CA ASN A 290 7.77 -2.41 9.07
C ASN A 290 8.54 -1.42 8.20
N HIS A 291 9.20 -1.88 7.13
CA HIS A 291 9.96 -1.01 6.25
C HIS A 291 9.05 -0.01 5.53
N VAL A 292 7.86 -0.41 5.09
CA VAL A 292 6.89 0.50 4.47
C VAL A 292 6.44 1.58 5.46
N ASN A 293 6.17 1.20 6.72
CA ASN A 293 5.67 2.16 7.71
C ASN A 293 6.78 3.05 8.31
N ARG A 294 7.94 2.46 8.61
CA ARG A 294 9.05 3.05 9.36
C ARG A 294 10.41 2.50 8.88
N PRO A 295 10.87 2.88 7.66
CA PRO A 295 12.07 2.29 7.04
C PRO A 295 13.30 2.27 7.95
N ALA A 296 13.58 3.40 8.62
CA ALA A 296 14.77 3.59 9.46
C ALA A 296 14.77 2.76 10.76
N PHE A 297 13.68 2.06 11.09
CA PHE A 297 13.53 1.37 12.38
C PHE A 297 13.65 -0.15 12.27
N VAL A 298 13.74 -0.71 11.06
CA VAL A 298 13.77 -2.17 10.86
C VAL A 298 15.00 -2.80 11.55
N VAL A 299 16.19 -2.25 11.30
CA VAL A 299 17.45 -2.74 11.88
C VAL A 299 17.41 -2.68 13.40
N GLY A 300 17.16 -1.49 13.97
CA GLY A 300 17.12 -1.30 15.41
C GLY A 300 16.03 -2.13 16.11
N THR A 301 14.93 -2.45 15.42
CA THR A 301 13.87 -3.31 15.98
C THR A 301 14.35 -4.74 16.11
N LEU A 302 15.00 -5.26 15.08
CA LEU A 302 15.56 -6.61 15.11
C LEU A 302 16.75 -6.72 16.06
N GLU A 303 17.63 -5.72 16.08
CA GLU A 303 18.76 -5.65 17.01
C GLU A 303 18.29 -5.69 18.46
N ARG A 304 17.38 -4.79 18.85
CA ARG A 304 16.84 -4.75 20.20
C ARG A 304 16.07 -6.02 20.57
N ALA A 305 15.41 -6.67 19.61
CA ALA A 305 14.77 -7.96 19.84
C ALA A 305 15.80 -9.05 20.17
N LEU A 306 16.93 -9.08 19.46
CA LEU A 306 18.03 -10.01 19.73
C LEU A 306 18.69 -9.73 21.08
N GLU A 307 18.94 -8.46 21.42
CA GLU A 307 19.47 -8.05 22.72
C GLU A 307 18.58 -8.52 23.87
N GLN A 308 17.27 -8.29 23.78
CA GLN A 308 16.32 -8.73 24.82
C GLN A 308 16.19 -10.24 24.94
N LEU A 309 16.53 -11.00 23.90
CA LEU A 309 16.60 -12.45 23.93
C LEU A 309 17.98 -12.98 24.39
N GLY A 310 18.98 -12.11 24.56
CA GLY A 310 20.36 -12.52 24.79
C GLY A 310 20.93 -13.33 23.62
N ARG A 311 20.57 -12.97 22.38
CA ARG A 311 20.97 -13.66 21.15
C ARG A 311 21.81 -12.78 20.25
N THR A 312 22.66 -13.41 19.43
CA THR A 312 23.42 -12.72 18.38
C THR A 312 22.76 -12.90 17.00
N PRO A 313 23.09 -12.03 16.02
CA PRO A 313 22.63 -12.22 14.64
C PRO A 313 23.05 -13.57 14.05
N GLN A 314 24.24 -14.08 14.37
CA GLN A 314 24.72 -15.40 13.92
C GLN A 314 23.90 -16.55 14.51
N GLN A 315 23.44 -16.42 15.75
CA GLN A 315 22.56 -17.40 16.37
C GLN A 315 21.17 -17.41 15.73
N LEU A 316 20.65 -16.25 15.31
CA LEU A 316 19.43 -16.18 14.51
C LEU A 316 19.64 -16.84 13.13
N ALA A 317 20.71 -16.46 12.42
CA ALA A 317 21.01 -17.01 11.08
C ALA A 317 21.19 -18.55 11.07
N SER A 318 21.65 -19.13 12.17
CA SER A 318 21.80 -20.59 12.33
C SER A 318 20.60 -21.27 13.00
N SER A 319 19.59 -20.51 13.44
CA SER A 319 18.39 -21.09 14.06
C SER A 319 17.58 -21.87 13.04
N GLY A 320 17.05 -23.03 13.43
CA GLY A 320 16.03 -23.75 12.64
C GLY A 320 14.62 -23.15 12.79
N ASP A 321 14.42 -22.23 13.72
CA ASP A 321 13.11 -21.65 14.07
C ASP A 321 13.20 -20.14 14.27
N GLU A 322 12.46 -19.38 13.46
CA GLU A 322 12.41 -17.91 13.50
C GLU A 322 11.34 -17.39 14.49
N ARG A 323 10.38 -18.23 14.92
CA ARG A 323 9.20 -17.80 15.67
C ARG A 323 9.51 -17.08 16.98
N PRO A 324 10.47 -17.53 17.82
CA PRO A 324 10.81 -16.80 19.05
C PRO A 324 11.36 -15.39 18.78
N TYR A 325 12.12 -15.24 17.70
CA TYR A 325 12.72 -13.98 17.28
C TYR A 325 11.67 -13.04 16.71
N LEU A 326 10.81 -13.53 15.81
CA LEU A 326 9.71 -12.76 15.24
C LEU A 326 8.70 -12.33 16.30
N LYS A 327 8.41 -13.18 17.29
CA LYS A 327 7.57 -12.80 18.43
C LYS A 327 8.17 -11.62 19.18
N LYS A 328 9.46 -11.69 19.54
CA LYS A 328 10.12 -10.59 20.25
C LYS A 328 10.23 -9.33 19.36
N TYR A 329 10.50 -9.50 18.07
CA TYR A 329 10.52 -8.42 17.10
C TYR A 329 9.19 -7.66 17.09
N LEU A 330 8.05 -8.36 17.10
CA LEU A 330 6.73 -7.72 17.17
C LEU A 330 6.49 -6.97 18.48
N GLU A 331 6.92 -7.53 19.62
CA GLU A 331 6.85 -6.84 20.92
C GLU A 331 7.66 -5.53 20.90
N VAL A 332 8.87 -5.55 20.34
CA VAL A 332 9.72 -4.35 20.19
C VAL A 332 9.12 -3.38 19.18
N ARG A 333 8.58 -3.86 18.06
CA ARG A 333 7.97 -3.06 17.00
C ARG A 333 6.75 -2.27 17.49
N ALA A 334 5.97 -2.85 18.40
CA ALA A 334 4.77 -2.25 18.96
C ALA A 334 5.04 -1.12 19.99
N ASP A 335 6.15 -1.20 20.72
CA ASP A 335 6.49 -0.20 21.74
C ASP A 335 7.62 0.75 21.28
N PHE A 336 8.77 0.20 20.86
CA PHE A 336 10.03 0.90 20.58
C PHE A 336 10.34 2.09 21.53
N GLY A 337 9.86 2.08 22.77
CA GLY A 337 9.96 3.20 23.69
C GLY A 337 9.19 4.48 23.30
N GLY A 338 7.97 4.36 22.76
CA GLY A 338 7.04 5.49 22.59
C GLY A 338 6.84 5.93 21.14
N THR A 339 7.17 7.19 20.79
CA THR A 339 6.89 7.78 19.45
C THR A 339 7.62 7.09 18.27
N ARG A 340 8.51 6.16 18.59
CA ARG A 340 9.22 5.32 17.64
C ARG A 340 8.48 4.02 17.30
N ALA A 341 7.42 3.70 18.05
CA ALA A 341 6.53 2.59 17.76
C ALA A 341 5.99 2.66 16.34
N MET A 342 5.79 1.49 15.73
CA MET A 342 5.08 1.38 14.47
C MET A 342 3.58 1.58 14.70
N THR A 343 2.95 2.38 13.84
CA THR A 343 1.51 2.64 13.91
C THR A 343 0.73 1.34 13.72
N ASP A 344 -0.23 1.07 14.62
CA ASP A 344 -1.08 -0.13 14.59
C ASP A 344 -0.30 -1.46 14.51
N SER A 345 0.91 -1.53 15.07
CA SER A 345 1.83 -2.68 14.93
C SER A 345 1.15 -4.05 15.12
N ASP A 346 0.42 -4.25 16.23
CA ASP A 346 -0.18 -5.55 16.56
C ASP A 346 -1.28 -5.94 15.56
N ARG A 347 -2.13 -4.98 15.20
CA ARG A 347 -3.20 -5.17 14.22
C ARG A 347 -2.62 -5.54 12.86
N ARG A 348 -1.56 -4.84 12.42
CA ARG A 348 -0.90 -5.10 11.14
C ARG A 348 -0.24 -6.47 11.11
N ALA A 349 0.38 -6.88 12.22
CA ALA A 349 0.91 -8.24 12.37
C ALA A 349 -0.19 -9.30 12.32
N GLN A 350 -1.37 -9.03 12.88
CA GLN A 350 -2.51 -9.93 12.82
C GLN A 350 -3.02 -10.12 11.39
N VAL A 351 -3.06 -9.06 10.58
CA VAL A 351 -3.38 -9.17 9.14
C VAL A 351 -2.35 -10.05 8.42
N THR A 352 -1.05 -9.85 8.64
CA THR A 352 -0.03 -10.73 8.04
C THR A 352 -0.17 -12.17 8.55
N ARG A 353 -0.58 -12.38 9.81
CA ARG A 353 -0.80 -13.72 10.39
C ARG A 353 -2.03 -14.42 9.79
N SER A 354 -3.07 -13.69 9.39
CA SER A 354 -4.23 -14.32 8.73
C SER A 354 -3.85 -14.98 7.40
N HIS A 355 -2.85 -14.44 6.70
CA HIS A 355 -2.28 -15.06 5.49
C HIS A 355 -1.54 -16.37 5.77
N VAL A 356 -0.97 -16.54 6.96
CA VAL A 356 -0.44 -17.85 7.34
C VAL A 356 -1.56 -18.82 7.70
N THR A 357 -2.61 -18.32 8.33
CA THR A 357 -3.77 -19.13 8.71
C THR A 357 -4.54 -19.62 7.48
N SER A 358 -4.61 -18.81 6.41
CA SER A 358 -5.20 -19.21 5.13
C SER A 358 -4.28 -20.11 4.28
N GLY A 359 -2.99 -20.19 4.61
CA GLY A 359 -2.00 -20.94 3.86
C GLY A 359 -1.39 -20.19 2.66
N LEU A 360 -1.65 -18.88 2.52
CA LEU A 360 -1.05 -18.07 1.46
C LEU A 360 0.45 -17.87 1.66
N ILE A 361 0.89 -17.67 2.89
CA ILE A 361 2.32 -17.55 3.26
C ILE A 361 2.68 -18.51 4.39
N SER A 362 3.94 -18.92 4.47
CA SER A 362 4.45 -19.81 5.52
C SER A 362 5.29 -19.08 6.56
N GLU A 363 5.17 -19.52 7.82
CA GLU A 363 6.08 -19.11 8.90
C GLU A 363 7.32 -20.02 9.05
N SER A 364 7.42 -21.05 8.22
CA SER A 364 8.57 -21.96 8.28
C SER A 364 9.80 -21.31 7.68
N ARG A 365 10.96 -21.47 8.32
CA ARG A 365 12.25 -20.96 7.84
C ARG A 365 12.54 -21.48 6.43
N GLY A 366 13.13 -20.63 5.59
CA GLY A 366 13.55 -20.98 4.22
C GLY A 366 12.42 -21.07 3.19
N THR A 367 11.19 -20.69 3.55
CA THR A 367 10.05 -20.73 2.62
C THR A 367 10.00 -19.56 1.66
N PHE A 368 10.62 -18.43 1.99
CA PHE A 368 10.69 -17.31 1.06
C PHE A 368 11.72 -17.59 -0.04
N VAL A 369 11.24 -17.86 -1.25
CA VAL A 369 12.07 -18.07 -2.45
C VAL A 369 11.95 -16.86 -3.36
N SER A 370 13.06 -16.25 -3.75
CA SER A 370 13.07 -15.06 -4.62
C SER A 370 13.64 -15.37 -6.00
N HIS A 371 13.03 -14.78 -7.04
CA HIS A 371 13.54 -14.81 -8.40
C HIS A 371 14.38 -13.58 -8.77
N ARG A 372 14.90 -12.83 -7.78
CA ARG A 372 15.69 -11.61 -8.00
C ARG A 372 16.78 -11.76 -9.06
N GLN A 373 17.52 -12.87 -9.05
CA GLN A 373 18.58 -13.10 -10.04
C GLN A 373 18.05 -13.24 -11.48
N GLN A 374 16.82 -13.74 -11.66
CA GLN A 374 16.19 -13.89 -12.97
C GLN A 374 15.54 -12.60 -13.49
N ARG A 375 15.24 -11.65 -12.58
CA ARG A 375 14.71 -10.31 -12.91
C ARG A 375 15.79 -9.34 -13.37
N ASN A 376 17.00 -9.48 -12.82
CA ASN A 376 18.14 -8.61 -13.09
C ASN A 376 19.04 -9.11 -14.24
N ALA A 377 18.69 -10.25 -14.83
CA ALA A 377 19.35 -10.88 -15.97
C ALA A 377 18.55 -10.63 -17.25
#